data_AF-A0AB36ZHQ4-F1
#
_entry.id   AF-A0AB36ZHQ4-F1
#
_cell.length_a   1.000
_cell.length_b   1.000
_cell.length_c   1.000
_cell.angle_alpha   90.00
_cell.angle_beta   90.00
_cell.angle_gamma   90.00
#
_symmetry.space_group_name_H-M   'P 1'
#
loop_
_entity.id
_entity.type
_entity.pdbx_description
1 polymer ?
#
loop_
_entity_poly.entity_id
_entity_poly.type
_entity_poly.pdbx_seq_one_letter_code
_entity_poly.pdbx_strand_id
1 'polypeptide(L)'
;MHRRLTATLAAIALALGGAVAVATPASAGQLVYQNGGPGNCYEVRSQRDSLGRAQVTVWWHCDQASNVKVIWRNGPDSGCNKMSAINRKFSDSSGVASRFDRLVSC
;
A
#
# COMPACT_ATOMS: atom_id res chain seq x y z
N MET A 1 -17.85 -57.53 -40.26
CA MET A 1 -16.58 -56.77 -40.19
C MET A 1 -16.77 -55.59 -39.25
N HIS A 2 -16.06 -55.58 -38.11
CA HIS A 2 -16.24 -54.64 -37.00
C HIS A 2 -15.41 -53.37 -37.19
N ARG A 3 -16.06 -52.20 -37.21
CA ARG A 3 -15.39 -50.89 -37.29
C ARG A 3 -15.20 -50.37 -35.87
N ARG A 4 -14.03 -50.62 -35.27
CA ARG A 4 -13.65 -50.06 -33.97
C ARG A 4 -13.27 -48.59 -34.14
N LEU A 5 -14.06 -47.70 -33.57
CA LEU A 5 -13.74 -46.27 -33.42
C LEU A 5 -12.89 -46.11 -32.15
N THR A 6 -11.59 -45.94 -32.32
CA THR A 6 -10.65 -45.64 -31.24
C THR A 6 -10.71 -44.14 -30.97
N ALA A 7 -11.46 -43.73 -29.94
CA ALA A 7 -11.47 -42.36 -29.44
C ALA A 7 -10.21 -42.14 -28.58
N THR A 8 -9.28 -41.31 -29.05
CA THR A 8 -8.08 -40.93 -28.29
C THR A 8 -8.48 -39.86 -27.27
N LEU A 9 -8.64 -40.25 -26.00
CA LEU A 9 -8.78 -39.29 -24.90
C LEU A 9 -7.43 -38.63 -24.62
N ALA A 10 -7.30 -37.35 -24.95
CA ALA A 10 -6.20 -36.52 -24.49
C ALA A 10 -6.46 -36.12 -23.02
N ALA A 11 -5.72 -36.72 -22.09
CA ALA A 11 -5.74 -36.33 -20.69
C ALA A 11 -4.90 -35.06 -20.51
N ILE A 12 -5.55 -33.93 -20.24
CA ILE A 12 -4.87 -32.68 -19.85
C ILE A 12 -4.56 -32.81 -18.35
N ALA A 13 -3.31 -33.13 -18.04
CA ALA A 13 -2.78 -33.04 -16.69
C ALA A 13 -2.61 -31.56 -16.33
N LEU A 14 -3.57 -31.00 -15.58
CA LEU A 14 -3.39 -29.72 -14.91
C LEU A 14 -2.36 -29.93 -13.79
N ALA A 15 -1.13 -29.52 -14.07
CA ALA A 15 -0.11 -29.35 -13.04
C ALA A 15 -0.61 -28.32 -12.03
N LEU A 16 -1.06 -28.79 -10.87
CA LEU A 16 -1.24 -27.98 -9.66
C LEU A 16 0.15 -27.58 -9.17
N GLY A 17 0.81 -26.70 -9.92
CA GLY A 17 2.01 -26.00 -9.51
C GLY A 17 1.61 -25.00 -8.43
N GLY A 18 1.93 -25.33 -7.18
CA GLY A 18 1.63 -24.52 -6.01
C GLY A 18 2.15 -23.10 -6.17
N ALA A 19 1.24 -22.16 -6.35
CA ALA A 19 1.42 -20.83 -5.80
C ALA A 19 0.84 -20.89 -4.40
N VAL A 20 1.69 -21.10 -3.39
CA VAL A 20 1.41 -20.53 -2.07
C VAL A 20 1.34 -19.02 -2.31
N ALA A 21 0.13 -18.53 -2.55
CA ALA A 21 -0.17 -17.13 -2.44
C ALA A 21 0.17 -16.79 -0.99
N VAL A 22 1.39 -16.30 -0.77
CA VAL A 22 1.76 -15.60 0.45
C VAL A 22 0.71 -14.52 0.55
N ALA A 23 -0.27 -14.74 1.42
CA ALA A 23 -1.26 -13.73 1.75
C ALA A 23 -0.47 -12.58 2.33
N THR A 24 -0.12 -11.61 1.48
CA THR A 24 0.35 -10.30 1.92
C THR A 24 -0.72 -9.80 2.86
N PRO A 25 -0.43 -9.61 4.16
CA PRO A 25 -1.45 -9.22 5.11
C PRO A 25 -2.10 -7.95 4.57
N ALA A 26 -3.40 -8.03 4.32
CA ALA A 26 -4.20 -6.89 3.92
C ALA A 26 -4.26 -5.92 5.11
N SER A 27 -3.24 -5.06 5.30
CA SER A 27 -3.27 -3.91 6.24
C SER A 27 -2.00 -3.05 6.24
N ALA A 28 -1.15 -3.13 5.22
CA ALA A 28 -0.09 -2.15 5.07
C ALA A 28 -0.02 -1.76 3.60
N GLY A 29 -0.65 -0.63 3.25
CA GLY A 29 -0.78 -0.14 1.88
C GLY A 29 0.49 -0.15 1.02
N GLN A 30 0.37 0.25 -0.24
CA GLN A 30 1.52 0.38 -1.14
C GLN A 30 2.51 1.42 -0.58
N LEU A 31 3.78 1.07 -0.44
CA LEU A 31 4.83 2.05 -0.12
C LEU A 31 4.92 3.07 -1.26
N VAL A 32 4.62 4.33 -0.97
CA VAL A 32 4.64 5.43 -1.95
C VAL A 32 5.79 6.39 -1.70
N TYR A 33 6.34 6.40 -0.50
CA TYR A 33 7.51 7.18 -0.17
C TYR A 33 8.29 6.56 0.98
N GLN A 34 9.61 6.56 0.83
CA GLN A 34 10.56 6.25 1.88
C GLN A 34 11.74 7.19 1.65
N ASN A 35 12.11 8.00 2.64
CA ASN A 35 13.33 8.79 2.51
C ASN A 35 14.53 7.87 2.74
N GLY A 36 15.23 7.52 1.66
CA GLY A 36 16.34 6.55 1.60
C GLY A 36 17.69 7.15 1.99
N GLY A 37 18.15 6.95 3.22
CA GLY A 37 19.49 7.29 3.72
C GLY A 37 19.73 6.76 5.14
N PRO A 38 20.97 6.79 5.68
CA PRO A 38 21.20 6.47 7.10
C PRO A 38 20.37 7.42 7.96
N GLY A 39 19.34 6.87 8.61
CA GLY A 39 18.23 7.64 9.17
C GLY A 39 16.98 7.67 8.29
N ASN A 40 16.59 6.54 7.67
CA ASN A 40 15.29 6.29 7.02
C ASN A 40 14.13 6.55 7.99
N CYS A 41 13.89 7.82 8.30
CA CYS A 41 13.24 8.16 9.54
C CYS A 41 11.73 8.34 9.39
N TYR A 42 11.20 8.22 8.17
CA TYR A 42 9.78 8.01 7.98
C TYR A 42 9.47 7.27 6.67
N GLU A 43 8.34 6.58 6.67
CA GLU A 43 7.76 5.94 5.50
C GLU A 43 6.29 6.34 5.35
N VAL A 44 5.82 6.39 4.11
CA VAL A 44 4.43 6.67 3.78
C VAL A 44 3.90 5.56 2.92
N ARG A 45 2.80 4.94 3.35
CA ARG A 45 2.11 3.89 2.60
C ARG A 45 0.71 4.34 2.27
N SER A 46 0.32 4.18 1.00
CA SER A 46 -0.99 4.56 0.47
C SER A 46 -1.89 3.35 0.31
N GLN A 47 -3.17 3.54 0.62
CA GLN A 47 -4.21 2.55 0.43
C GLN A 47 -5.53 3.24 0.11
N ARG A 48 -6.59 2.44 -0.04
CA ARG A 48 -7.97 2.93 -0.08
C ARG A 48 -8.64 2.61 1.25
N ASP A 49 -9.39 3.57 1.79
CA ASP A 49 -10.22 3.31 2.96
C ASP A 49 -11.48 2.51 2.59
N SER A 50 -12.32 2.20 3.57
CA SER A 50 -13.56 1.44 3.36
C SER A 50 -14.58 2.12 2.43
N LEU A 51 -14.42 3.42 2.16
CA LEU A 51 -15.27 4.21 1.27
C LEU A 51 -14.60 4.43 -0.10
N GLY A 52 -13.45 3.80 -0.36
CA GLY A 52 -12.68 3.98 -1.59
C GLY A 52 -11.89 5.29 -1.67
N ARG A 53 -11.87 6.09 -0.59
CA ARG A 53 -11.10 7.34 -0.54
C ARG A 53 -9.60 7.04 -0.52
N ALA A 54 -8.82 7.96 -1.07
CA ALA A 54 -7.37 7.88 -0.96
C ALA A 54 -6.99 8.02 0.51
N GLN A 55 -6.18 7.10 1.03
CA GLN A 55 -5.65 7.14 2.38
C GLN A 55 -4.14 6.96 2.33
N VAL A 56 -3.44 7.67 3.20
CA VAL A 56 -2.06 7.34 3.54
C VAL A 56 -1.93 7.09 5.02
N THR A 57 -0.91 6.32 5.37
CA THR A 57 -0.42 6.20 6.72
C THR A 57 1.05 6.56 6.71
N VAL A 58 1.46 7.41 7.65
CA VAL A 58 2.82 7.87 7.84
C VAL A 58 3.36 7.22 9.10
N TRP A 59 4.51 6.56 9.01
CA TRP A 59 5.24 6.04 10.16
C TRP A 59 6.51 6.86 10.37
N TRP A 60 6.77 7.24 11.61
CA TRP A 60 7.87 8.09 12.02
C TRP A 60 8.84 7.34 12.92
N HIS A 61 9.99 7.10 12.35
CA HIS A 61 11.15 6.48 12.95
C HIS A 61 12.23 7.50 13.35
N CYS A 62 12.03 8.81 13.08
CA CYS A 62 12.98 9.83 13.52
C CYS A 62 12.97 9.98 15.05
N ASP A 63 14.13 10.27 15.61
CA ASP A 63 14.28 10.61 17.04
C ASP A 63 13.80 12.04 17.32
N GLN A 64 14.00 12.93 16.35
CA GLN A 64 13.58 14.33 16.45
C GLN A 64 12.06 14.45 16.23
N ALA A 65 11.45 15.37 16.99
CA ALA A 65 10.06 15.74 16.79
C ALA A 65 9.94 16.78 15.66
N SER A 66 8.87 16.71 14.88
CA SER A 66 8.58 17.65 13.79
C SER A 66 7.08 17.73 13.54
N ASN A 67 6.59 18.82 12.95
CA ASN A 67 5.24 18.86 12.43
C ASN A 67 5.28 18.62 10.92
N VAL A 68 4.41 17.73 10.46
CA VAL A 68 4.32 17.39 9.05
C VAL A 68 2.87 17.35 8.60
N LYS A 69 2.66 17.58 7.31
CA LYS A 69 1.36 17.40 6.66
C LYS A 69 1.50 16.69 5.33
N VAL A 70 0.45 15.99 4.95
CA VAL A 70 0.31 15.30 3.68
C VAL A 70 -0.21 16.29 2.66
N ILE A 71 0.52 16.40 1.55
CA ILE A 71 0.08 17.12 0.37
C ILE A 71 -0.61 16.13 -0.55
N TRP A 72 -1.82 16.47 -0.96
CA TRP A 72 -2.63 15.66 -1.84
C TRP A 72 -2.70 16.30 -3.23
N ARG A 73 -2.46 15.50 -4.25
CA ARG A 73 -2.82 15.87 -5.62
C ARG A 73 -4.32 15.67 -5.80
N ASN A 74 -5.01 16.66 -6.36
CA ASN A 74 -6.45 16.64 -6.62
C ASN A 74 -7.30 16.44 -5.34
N GLY A 75 -6.86 17.01 -4.22
CA GLY A 75 -7.57 16.95 -2.95
C GLY A 75 -7.05 18.04 -2.00
N PRO A 76 -7.78 18.31 -0.91
CA PRO A 76 -7.28 19.18 0.14
C PRO A 76 -6.09 18.53 0.85
N ASP A 77 -5.11 19.33 1.23
CA ASP A 77 -3.99 18.94 2.09
C ASP A 77 -4.50 18.57 3.49
N SER A 78 -3.75 17.71 4.19
CA SER A 78 -4.05 17.40 5.58
C SER A 78 -3.76 18.60 6.49
N GLY A 79 -4.30 18.53 7.71
CA GLY A 79 -3.80 19.35 8.81
C GLY A 79 -2.34 19.04 9.16
N CYS A 80 -1.73 19.91 9.97
CA CYS A 80 -0.40 19.67 10.53
C CYS A 80 -0.47 18.70 11.70
N ASN A 81 0.35 17.65 11.63
CA ASN A 81 0.43 16.57 12.60
C ASN A 81 1.79 16.58 13.27
N LYS A 82 1.79 16.56 14.61
CA LYS A 82 3.01 16.50 15.42
C LYS A 82 3.53 15.07 15.49
N MET A 83 4.69 14.83 14.89
CA MET A 83 5.41 13.56 14.96
C MET A 83 6.51 13.61 16.01
N SER A 84 6.70 12.51 16.72
CA SER A 84 7.73 12.38 17.73
C SER A 84 8.00 10.90 18.04
N ALA A 85 8.96 10.65 18.94
CA ALA A 85 9.19 9.30 19.46
C ALA A 85 7.97 8.68 20.17
N ILE A 86 7.00 9.51 20.60
CA ILE A 86 5.75 9.08 21.25
C ILE A 86 4.63 8.96 20.22
N ASN A 87 4.54 9.89 19.27
CA ASN A 87 3.53 9.91 18.20
C ASN A 87 4.18 9.47 16.89
N ARG A 88 4.38 8.16 16.75
CA ARG A 88 5.11 7.57 15.62
C ARG A 88 4.26 7.24 14.40
N LYS A 89 2.95 7.49 14.45
CA LYS A 89 2.05 7.11 13.37
C LYS A 89 0.86 8.04 13.29
N PHE A 90 0.49 8.44 12.08
CA PHE A 90 -0.84 8.99 11.80
C PHE A 90 -1.31 8.52 10.43
N SER A 91 -2.62 8.59 10.23
CA SER A 91 -3.25 8.32 8.95
C SER A 91 -4.08 9.52 8.54
N ASP A 92 -4.12 9.79 7.25
CA ASP A 92 -4.91 10.87 6.67
C ASP A 92 -5.60 10.35 5.40
N SER A 93 -6.80 10.85 5.13
CA SER A 93 -7.60 10.48 3.96
C SER A 93 -8.08 11.72 3.24
N SER A 94 -8.13 11.64 1.90
CA SER A 94 -8.61 12.72 1.04
C SER A 94 -9.69 12.22 0.07
N GLY A 95 -10.01 12.97 -0.97
CA GLY A 95 -11.02 12.59 -1.97
C GLY A 95 -10.71 11.25 -2.67
N VAL A 96 -11.74 10.65 -3.28
CA VAL A 96 -11.59 9.38 -4.04
C VAL A 96 -10.58 9.51 -5.18
N ALA A 97 -10.62 10.64 -5.90
CA ALA A 97 -9.69 10.93 -6.99
C ALA A 97 -8.31 11.42 -6.53
N SER A 98 -8.14 11.69 -5.24
CA SER A 98 -6.89 12.24 -4.71
C SER A 98 -5.77 11.21 -4.74
N ARG A 99 -4.53 11.69 -4.82
CA ARG A 99 -3.32 10.87 -4.78
C ARG A 99 -2.29 11.51 -3.88
N PHE A 100 -1.54 10.70 -3.15
CA PHE A 100 -0.42 11.21 -2.38
C PHE A 100 0.57 11.93 -3.30
N ASP A 101 0.96 13.15 -2.94
CA ASP A 101 1.99 13.91 -3.67
C ASP A 101 3.30 13.89 -2.90
N ARG A 102 3.29 14.39 -1.66
CA ARG A 102 4.47 14.47 -0.80
C ARG A 102 4.10 14.70 0.66
N LEU A 103 5.06 14.45 1.54
CA LEU A 103 5.02 14.87 2.94
C LEU A 103 5.90 16.11 3.09
N VAL A 104 5.41 17.15 3.74
CA VAL A 104 6.17 18.39 3.97
C VAL A 104 6.11 18.80 5.42
N SER A 105 7.13 19.54 5.85
CA SER A 105 7.13 20.18 7.16
C SER A 105 6.15 21.34 7.24
N CYS A 106 5.65 21.54 8.45
CA CYS A 106 5.07 22.77 8.94
C CYS A 106 5.60 23.01 10.37
#